data_AF-A0A520ZXM0-F1
#
_entry.id   AF-A0A520ZXM0-F1
#
_cell.length_a   1.000
_cell.length_b   1.000
_cell.length_c   1.000
_cell.angle_alpha   90.00
_cell.angle_beta   90.00
_cell.angle_gamma   90.00
#
_symmetry.space_group_name_H-M   'P 1'
#
loop_
_entity.id
_entity.type
_entity.pdbx_description
1 polymer ?
#
loop_
_entity_poly.entity_id
_entity_poly.type
_entity_poly.pdbx_seq_one_letter_code
_entity_poly.pdbx_strand_id
1 'polypeptide(L)'
;VVIPPAEDRRLVDEVIFDELCRGVIADESRKEYLRIVESLAAQGCGAVILGCTEIALLIGARDTDLKLYDTTEIHAQQAVTMMLEQ
;
A
#
# COMPACT_ATOMS: atom_id res chain seq x y z
N VAL A 1 1.70 15.82 -1.60
CA VAL A 1 1.61 14.38 -1.93
C VAL A 1 2.83 14.04 -2.77
N VAL A 2 3.57 13.00 -2.38
CA VAL A 2 4.75 12.50 -3.10
C VAL A 2 4.39 11.15 -3.70
N ILE A 3 4.89 10.87 -4.91
CA ILE A 3 4.72 9.58 -5.58
C ILE A 3 6.10 8.99 -5.90
N PRO A 4 6.24 7.65 -5.98
CA PRO A 4 7.49 7.02 -6.38
C PRO A 4 7.94 7.48 -7.79
N PRO A 5 9.24 7.36 -8.11
CA PRO A 5 9.76 7.61 -9.46
C PRO A 5 9.14 6.64 -10.49
N ALA A 6 9.28 6.97 -11.78
CA ALA A 6 8.59 6.26 -12.86
C ALA A 6 8.96 4.77 -13.01
N GLU A 7 10.14 4.36 -12.55
CA GLU A 7 10.55 2.95 -12.52
C GLU A 7 9.82 2.19 -11.42
N ASP A 8 9.87 2.70 -10.19
CA ASP A 8 9.15 2.13 -9.05
C ASP A 8 7.63 2.04 -9.30
N ARG A 9 7.04 3.02 -9.99
CA ARG A 9 5.62 2.97 -10.35
C ARG A 9 5.30 1.86 -11.36
N ARG A 10 6.20 1.57 -12.30
CA ARG A 10 6.01 0.47 -13.26
C ARG A 10 6.07 -0.87 -12.53
N LEU A 11 7.02 -1.03 -11.63
CA LEU A 11 7.12 -2.22 -10.78
C LEU A 11 5.86 -2.42 -9.91
N VAL A 12 5.36 -1.35 -9.27
CA VAL A 12 4.11 -1.40 -8.50
C VAL A 12 2.93 -1.84 -9.37
N ASP A 13 2.81 -1.31 -10.59
CA ASP A 13 1.75 -1.68 -11.54
C ASP A 13 1.84 -3.15 -11.96
N GLU A 14 3.05 -3.60 -12.35
CA GLU A 14 3.34 -4.99 -12.71
C GLU A 14 3.00 -5.95 -11.57
N VAL A 15 3.45 -5.67 -10.34
CA VAL A 15 3.12 -6.49 -9.17
C VAL A 15 1.61 -6.53 -8.92
N ILE A 16 0.90 -5.41 -9.01
CA ILE A 16 -0.56 -5.38 -8.81
C ILE A 16 -1.25 -6.30 -9.82
N PHE A 17 -1.02 -6.11 -11.12
CA PHE A 17 -1.80 -6.79 -12.16
C PHE A 17 -1.31 -8.20 -12.46
N ASP A 18 0.00 -8.43 -12.47
CA ASP A 18 0.59 -9.71 -12.86
C ASP A 18 0.77 -10.66 -11.67
N GLU A 19 0.66 -10.18 -10.42
CA GLU A 19 0.74 -11.03 -9.23
C GLU A 19 -0.50 -10.92 -8.34
N LEU A 20 -0.75 -9.76 -7.74
CA LEU A 20 -1.73 -9.63 -6.65
C LEU A 20 -3.17 -9.89 -7.13
N CYS A 21 -3.57 -9.33 -8.27
CA CYS A 21 -4.87 -9.60 -8.89
C CYS A 21 -5.04 -11.07 -9.33
N ARG A 22 -3.95 -11.83 -9.41
CA ARG A 22 -3.94 -13.27 -9.73
C ARG A 22 -3.80 -14.14 -8.48
N GLY A 23 -3.81 -13.54 -7.28
CA GLY A 23 -3.66 -14.23 -6.00
C GLY A 23 -2.25 -14.72 -5.70
N VAL A 24 -1.24 -14.20 -6.41
CA VAL A 24 0.17 -14.53 -6.17
C VAL A 24 0.75 -13.52 -5.18
N ILE A 25 1.33 -14.01 -4.09
CA ILE A 25 2.01 -13.18 -3.08
C ILE A 25 3.47 -13.62 -3.06
N ALA A 26 4.36 -12.79 -3.59
CA ALA A 26 5.79 -13.05 -3.66
C ALA A 26 6.56 -12.24 -2.61
N ASP A 27 7.53 -12.89 -1.94
CA ASP A 27 8.41 -12.22 -0.97
C ASP A 27 9.35 -11.23 -1.65
N GLU A 28 9.72 -11.47 -2.90
CA GLU A 28 10.50 -10.54 -3.72
C GLU A 28 9.74 -9.23 -3.96
N SER A 29 8.46 -9.32 -4.32
CA SER A 29 7.59 -8.15 -4.50
C SER A 29 7.39 -7.41 -3.19
N ARG A 30 7.25 -8.13 -2.06
CA ARG A 30 7.22 -7.51 -0.73
C ARG A 30 8.50 -6.70 -0.46
N LYS A 31 9.68 -7.27 -0.71
CA LYS A 31 10.96 -6.57 -0.51
C LYS A 31 11.04 -5.29 -1.35
N GLU A 32 10.61 -5.33 -2.60
CA GLU A 32 10.59 -4.15 -3.47
C GLU A 32 9.61 -3.09 -2.98
N TYR A 33 8.42 -3.47 -2.52
CA TYR A 33 7.47 -2.54 -1.92
C TYR A 33 8.06 -1.86 -0.68
N LEU A 34 8.74 -2.62 0.18
CA LEU A 34 9.39 -2.05 1.37
C LEU A 34 10.54 -1.13 1.02
N ARG A 35 11.35 -1.46 0.00
CA ARG A 35 12.38 -0.55 -0.53
C ARG A 35 11.77 0.77 -1.01
N ILE A 36 10.63 0.73 -1.69
CA ILE A 36 9.92 1.94 -2.14
C ILE A 36 9.40 2.74 -0.94
N VAL A 37 8.82 2.08 0.07
CA VAL A 37 8.36 2.72 1.31
C VAL A 37 9.52 3.42 2.04
N GLU A 38 10.68 2.77 2.17
CA GLU A 38 11.88 3.35 2.77
C GLU A 38 12.40 4.55 1.96
N SER A 39 12.39 4.47 0.63
CA SER A 39 12.76 5.59 -0.26
C SER A 39 11.83 6.80 -0.08
N LEU A 40 10.53 6.58 0.07
CA LEU A 40 9.57 7.65 0.37
C LEU A 40 9.77 8.22 1.78
N ALA A 41 10.06 7.38 2.76
CA ALA A 41 10.40 7.82 4.12
C ALA A 41 11.65 8.70 4.14
N ALA A 42 12.70 8.32 3.38
CA ALA A 42 13.92 9.10 3.23
C ALA A 42 13.68 10.48 2.58
N GLN A 43 12.61 10.62 1.80
CA GLN A 43 12.16 11.90 1.24
C GLN A 43 11.34 12.75 2.24
N GLY A 44 11.21 12.31 3.49
CA GLY A 44 10.48 13.01 4.55
C GLY A 44 8.99 12.67 4.61
N CYS A 45 8.52 11.63 3.90
CA CYS A 45 7.14 11.17 4.05
C CYS A 45 6.96 10.52 5.43
N GLY A 46 5.98 10.98 6.21
CA GLY A 46 5.65 10.39 7.52
C GLY A 46 4.64 9.23 7.45
N ALA A 47 4.07 8.97 6.27
CA ALA A 47 3.11 7.90 6.03
C ALA A 47 3.01 7.55 4.54
N VAL A 48 2.48 6.36 4.26
CA VAL A 48 2.15 5.87 2.90
C VAL A 48 0.68 5.49 2.83
N ILE A 49 0.04 5.84 1.72
CA ILE A 49 -1.34 5.48 1.42
C ILE A 49 -1.32 4.21 0.57
N LEU A 50 -1.99 3.14 1.03
CA LEU A 50 -2.21 1.93 0.24
C LEU A 50 -3.41 2.20 -0.67
N GLY A 51 -3.13 2.75 -1.85
CA GLY A 51 -4.14 3.29 -2.77
C GLY A 51 -4.87 2.26 -3.63
N CYS A 52 -4.46 0.99 -3.58
CA CYS A 52 -5.15 -0.12 -4.25
C CYS A 52 -5.42 -1.19 -3.19
N THR A 53 -6.60 -1.81 -3.24
CA THR A 53 -7.08 -2.74 -2.20
C THR A 53 -6.14 -3.95 -2.02
N GLU A 54 -5.47 -4.33 -3.10
CA GLU A 54 -4.55 -5.46 -3.21
C GLU A 54 -3.24 -5.22 -2.48
N ILE A 55 -2.79 -3.96 -2.37
CA ILE A 55 -1.49 -3.65 -1.76
C ILE A 55 -1.48 -4.06 -0.28
N ALA A 56 -2.62 -3.94 0.40
CA ALA A 56 -2.79 -4.37 1.79
C ALA A 56 -2.71 -5.90 1.98
N LEU A 57 -2.84 -6.68 0.89
CA LEU A 57 -2.61 -8.13 0.91
C LEU A 57 -1.11 -8.46 0.90
N LEU A 58 -0.28 -7.56 0.35
CA LEU A 58 1.16 -7.74 0.22
C LEU A 58 1.90 -7.19 1.43
N ILE A 59 1.68 -5.95 1.85
CA ILE A 59 2.39 -5.31 2.97
C ILE A 59 1.43 -4.81 4.04
N GLY A 60 1.88 -4.78 5.29
CA GLY A 60 1.13 -4.23 6.42
C GLY A 60 2.01 -3.62 7.51
N ALA A 61 1.38 -3.18 8.60
CA ALA A 61 2.05 -2.48 9.70
C ALA A 61 3.14 -3.28 10.44
N ARG A 62 3.26 -4.59 10.17
CA ARG A 62 4.34 -5.43 10.71
C ARG A 62 5.60 -5.41 9.85
N ASP A 63 5.50 -4.95 8.60
CA ASP A 63 6.59 -4.98 7.64
C ASP A 63 7.41 -3.67 7.64
N THR A 64 6.93 -2.59 8.27
CA THR A 64 7.59 -1.27 8.28
C THR A 64 7.16 -0.44 9.49
N ASP A 65 8.06 0.43 9.97
CA ASP A 65 7.76 1.42 11.01
C ASP A 65 6.99 2.63 10.48
N LEU A 66 6.92 2.82 9.16
CA LEU A 66 6.20 3.93 8.57
C LEU A 66 4.69 3.69 8.64
N LYS A 67 3.93 4.73 9.02
CA LYS A 67 2.48 4.61 9.10
C LYS A 67 1.88 4.29 7.73
N LEU A 68 1.13 3.19 7.64
CA LEU A 68 0.36 2.82 6.46
C LEU A 68 -1.11 3.19 6.65
N TYR A 69 -1.73 3.72 5.60
CA TYR A 69 -3.17 3.97 5.54
C TYR A 69 -3.79 3.07 4.49
N ASP A 70 -4.45 1.99 4.93
CA ASP A 70 -5.30 1.18 4.05
C ASP A 70 -6.59 1.95 3.73
N THR A 71 -6.69 2.40 2.49
CA THR A 71 -7.85 3.17 2.04
C THR A 71 -9.13 2.35 2.06
N THR A 72 -9.06 1.04 1.86
CA THR A 72 -10.21 0.12 1.87
C THR A 72 -10.75 -0.03 3.28
N GLU A 73 -9.88 -0.29 4.24
CA GLU A 73 -10.25 -0.45 5.65
C GLU A 73 -10.89 0.85 6.18
N ILE A 74 -10.23 2.00 5.93
CA ILE A 74 -10.74 3.30 6.36
C ILE A 74 -12.12 3.58 5.72
N HIS A 75 -12.27 3.30 4.42
CA HIS A 75 -13.53 3.54 3.73
C HIS A 75 -14.64 2.65 4.28
N ALA A 76 -14.39 1.35 4.47
CA ALA A 76 -15.35 0.41 5.02
C ALA A 76 -15.77 0.80 6.45
N GLN A 77 -14.81 1.21 7.28
CA GLN A 77 -15.09 1.67 8.64
C GLN A 77 -15.98 2.92 8.64
N GLN A 78 -15.71 3.89 7.77
CA GLN A 78 -16.55 5.10 7.65
C GLN A 78 -17.95 4.77 7.14
N ALA A 79 -18.08 3.82 6.20
CA ALA A 79 -19.38 3.35 5.72
C ALA A 79 -20.22 2.76 6.86
N VAL A 80 -19.63 1.93 7.71
CA VAL A 80 -20.29 1.35 8.89
C VAL A 80 -20.67 2.44 9.90
N THR A 81 -19.76 3.37 10.20
CA THR A 81 -20.03 4.49 11.11
C THR A 81 -21.24 5.30 10.64
N MET A 82 -21.29 5.68 9.36
CA MET A 82 -22.43 6.41 8.78
C MET A 82 -23.75 5.63 8.85
N MET A 83 -23.71 4.30 8.75
CA MET A 83 -24.91 3.46 8.89
C MET A 83 -25.47 3.43 10.31
N LEU A 84 -24.60 3.52 11.32
CA LEU A 84 -24.96 3.37 12.74
C LEU A 84 -25.26 4.70 13.43
N GLU A 85 -24.67 5.81 12.98
CA GLU A 85 -24.81 7.14 13.60
C GLU A 85 -25.99 7.97 13.03
N GLN A 86 -27.08 7.32 12.59
CA GLN A 86 -28.31 8.03 12.16
C GLN A 86 -28.99 8.78 13.30
#